data_AF-A0A929ZIE4-F1
#
_entry.id   AF-A0A929ZIE4-F1
#
_cell.length_a   1.000
_cell.length_b   1.000
_cell.length_c   1.000
_cell.angle_alpha   90.00
_cell.angle_beta   90.00
_cell.angle_gamma   90.00
#
_symmetry.space_group_name_H-M   'P 1'
#
loop_
_entity.id
_entity.type
_entity.pdbx_description
1 polymer ?
#
loop_
_entity_poly.entity_id
_entity_poly.type
_entity_poly.pdbx_seq_one_letter_code
_entity_poly.pdbx_strand_id
1 'polypeptide(L)'
;MKLTRWNIYKDMLYRLWKCDPHVIKMMLLEIVISVIEGFIAVLLPAAIIQFITTTQDWTTLILQILGLFVVYGLFSMWHVYLSTRNSMQYVIPRQKLFILPVAKKVQELTYSYYETKPAQEKLENGIRALNSNMEGAEGVYHNTIVVLSAILSLILYAIFISQIGLPILLALLFISFLHYEIYEKCYALYLKKDEEKAENYSKSRYFNSLSQKSAKGKDIRLYQMQDLLKAKMQENNDILVQKTIAASKYKGWIAQTDVILGFIRDGITYDI
;
A
#
# COMPACT_ATOMS: atom_id res chain seq x y z
N MET A 1 17.52 21.19 -12.33
CA MET A 1 16.80 19.97 -12.76
C MET A 1 15.34 20.09 -12.34
N LYS A 2 14.38 20.04 -13.28
CA LYS A 2 12.95 20.07 -12.91
C LYS A 2 12.61 18.78 -12.15
N LEU A 3 12.17 18.93 -10.90
CA LEU A 3 11.74 17.85 -10.01
C LEU A 3 10.38 17.31 -10.47
N THR A 4 10.37 16.47 -11.50
CA THR A 4 9.19 15.68 -11.86
C THR A 4 9.17 14.40 -11.01
N ARG A 5 7.98 13.89 -10.69
CA ARG A 5 7.81 12.66 -9.88
C ARG A 5 8.62 11.48 -10.44
N TRP A 6 8.65 11.35 -11.76
CA TRP A 6 9.42 10.31 -12.46
C TRP A 6 10.94 10.47 -12.29
N ASN A 7 11.46 11.69 -12.34
CA ASN A 7 12.88 11.95 -12.14
C ASN A 7 13.30 11.66 -10.69
N ILE A 8 12.43 11.95 -9.72
CA ILE A 8 12.65 11.61 -8.30
C ILE A 8 12.69 10.10 -8.13
N TYR A 9 11.71 9.38 -8.67
CA TYR A 9 11.66 7.92 -8.64
C TYR A 9 12.94 7.28 -9.20
N LYS A 10 13.37 7.72 -10.40
CA LYS A 10 14.61 7.26 -11.02
C LYS A 10 15.85 7.56 -10.18
N ASP A 11 15.95 8.76 -9.62
CA ASP A 11 17.07 9.15 -8.77
C ASP A 11 17.12 8.32 -7.47
N MET A 12 15.95 8.03 -6.88
CA MET A 12 15.87 7.17 -5.69
C MET A 12 16.38 5.75 -5.97
N LEU A 13 15.94 5.12 -7.06
CA LEU A 13 16.43 3.78 -7.44
C LEU A 13 17.92 3.78 -7.80
N TYR A 14 18.39 4.84 -8.47
CA TYR A 14 19.81 4.99 -8.78
C TYR A 14 20.67 5.14 -7.52
N ARG A 15 20.23 5.94 -6.56
CA ARG A 15 20.91 6.09 -5.26
C ARG A 15 20.85 4.80 -4.45
N LEU A 16 19.73 4.07 -4.50
CA LEU A 16 19.60 2.76 -3.87
C LEU A 16 20.62 1.78 -4.46
N TRP A 17 20.75 1.72 -5.80
CA TRP A 17 21.74 0.89 -6.49
C TRP A 17 23.17 1.20 -6.06
N LYS A 18 23.50 2.50 -5.96
CA LYS A 18 24.83 2.94 -5.51
C LYS A 18 25.08 2.67 -4.02
N CYS A 19 24.05 2.74 -3.19
CA CYS A 19 24.16 2.51 -1.75
C CYS A 19 24.30 1.03 -1.42
N ASP A 20 23.43 0.20 -2.00
CA ASP A 20 23.43 -1.25 -1.81
C ASP A 20 22.78 -1.95 -3.02
N PRO A 21 23.58 -2.45 -3.98
CA PRO A 21 23.05 -3.15 -5.14
C PRO A 21 22.46 -4.53 -4.77
N HIS A 22 22.78 -5.08 -3.60
CA HIS A 22 22.22 -6.35 -3.15
C HIS A 22 20.74 -6.22 -2.81
N VAL A 23 20.31 -5.07 -2.28
CA VAL A 23 18.88 -4.79 -2.04
C VAL A 23 18.09 -4.85 -3.34
N ILE A 24 18.58 -4.25 -4.43
CA ILE A 24 17.88 -4.29 -5.72
C ILE A 24 17.83 -5.69 -6.32
N LYS A 25 18.90 -6.48 -6.18
CA LYS A 25 18.87 -7.88 -6.62
C LYS A 25 17.80 -8.68 -5.89
N MET A 26 17.65 -8.45 -4.59
CA MET A 26 16.64 -9.11 -3.77
C MET A 26 15.22 -8.60 -4.04
N MET A 27 15.06 -7.32 -4.42
CA MET A 27 13.80 -6.78 -4.93
C MET A 27 13.37 -7.48 -6.21
N LEU A 28 14.28 -7.64 -7.17
CA LEU A 28 13.99 -8.33 -8.43
C LEU A 28 13.64 -9.80 -8.20
N LEU A 29 14.31 -10.46 -7.26
CA LEU A 29 14.00 -11.84 -6.88
C LEU A 29 12.61 -11.94 -6.24
N GLU A 30 12.26 -11.03 -5.33
CA GLU A 30 10.92 -10.97 -4.73
C GLU A 30 9.83 -10.80 -5.80
N ILE A 31 10.06 -9.90 -6.77
CA ILE A 31 9.13 -9.69 -7.88
C ILE A 31 8.89 -11.01 -8.63
N VAL A 32 9.96 -11.71 -9.04
CA VAL A 32 9.84 -12.97 -9.78
C VAL A 32 9.11 -14.05 -8.97
N ILE A 33 9.47 -14.23 -7.70
CA ILE A 33 8.86 -15.23 -6.83
C ILE A 33 7.39 -14.91 -6.57
N SER A 34 7.03 -13.65 -6.35
CA SER A 34 5.63 -13.22 -6.12
C SER A 34 4.73 -13.51 -7.32
N VAL A 35 5.24 -13.30 -8.55
CA VAL A 35 4.50 -13.58 -9.80
C VAL A 35 4.30 -15.08 -9.98
N ILE A 36 5.33 -15.89 -9.71
CA ILE A 36 5.25 -17.35 -9.81
C ILE A 36 4.28 -17.92 -8.76
N GLU A 37 4.38 -17.49 -7.50
CA GLU A 37 3.44 -17.92 -6.45
C GLU A 37 2.00 -17.56 -6.82
N GLY A 38 1.74 -16.32 -7.22
CA GLY A 38 0.41 -15.87 -7.63
C GLY A 38 -0.13 -16.65 -8.83
N PHE A 39 0.73 -17.02 -9.78
CA PHE A 39 0.34 -17.86 -10.91
C PHE A 39 -0.01 -19.30 -10.49
N ILE A 40 0.80 -19.93 -9.64
CA ILE A 40 0.52 -21.27 -9.10
C ILE A 40 -0.78 -21.26 -8.30
N ALA A 41 -1.01 -20.24 -7.47
CA ALA A 41 -2.22 -20.10 -6.66
C ALA A 41 -3.50 -20.09 -7.51
N VAL A 42 -3.48 -19.40 -8.65
CA VAL A 42 -4.63 -19.32 -9.58
C VAL A 42 -4.89 -20.67 -10.26
N LEU A 43 -3.84 -21.42 -10.60
CA LEU A 43 -3.99 -22.73 -11.27
C LEU A 43 -4.31 -23.87 -10.31
N LEU A 44 -4.08 -23.68 -9.01
CA LEU A 44 -4.22 -24.71 -7.99
C LEU A 44 -5.63 -25.35 -7.96
N PRO A 45 -6.75 -24.61 -7.98
CA PRO A 45 -8.08 -25.21 -8.03
C PRO A 45 -8.33 -26.03 -9.30
N ALA A 46 -7.89 -25.52 -10.46
CA ALA A 46 -8.07 -26.20 -11.75
C ALA A 46 -7.30 -27.53 -11.79
N ALA A 47 -6.06 -27.54 -11.28
CA ALA A 47 -5.25 -28.76 -11.19
C ALA A 47 -5.87 -29.80 -10.24
N ILE A 48 -6.41 -29.37 -9.09
CA ILE A 48 -7.11 -30.27 -8.16
C ILE A 48 -8.34 -30.90 -8.81
N ILE A 49 -9.16 -30.11 -9.52
CA ILE A 49 -10.33 -30.63 -10.24
C ILE A 49 -9.90 -31.65 -11.30
N GLN A 50 -8.83 -31.36 -12.05
CA GLN A 50 -8.29 -32.29 -13.04
C GLN A 50 -7.86 -33.63 -12.40
N PHE A 51 -7.21 -33.60 -11.23
CA PHE A 51 -6.82 -34.83 -10.53
C PHE A 51 -8.01 -35.63 -9.99
N ILE A 52 -9.07 -34.96 -9.55
CA ILE A 52 -10.29 -35.63 -9.07
C ILE A 52 -11.08 -36.25 -10.23
N THR A 53 -11.14 -35.57 -11.38
CA THR A 53 -11.89 -36.03 -12.56
C THR A 53 -11.17 -37.13 -13.34
N THR A 54 -9.84 -37.19 -13.25
CA THR A 54 -9.08 -38.28 -13.86
C THR A 54 -9.23 -39.51 -12.98
N THR A 55 -9.83 -40.59 -13.49
CA THR A 55 -9.95 -41.86 -12.77
C THR A 55 -8.57 -42.44 -12.46
N GLN A 56 -8.08 -42.18 -11.25
CA GLN A 56 -6.77 -42.63 -10.74
C GLN A 56 -6.94 -43.35 -9.41
N ASP A 57 -5.93 -44.13 -9.02
CA ASP A 57 -5.89 -44.75 -7.70
C ASP A 57 -5.80 -43.67 -6.60
N TRP A 58 -6.43 -43.95 -5.46
CA TRP A 58 -6.53 -43.04 -4.31
C TRP A 58 -5.15 -42.59 -3.80
N THR A 59 -4.17 -43.49 -3.85
CA THR A 59 -2.79 -43.18 -3.45
C THR A 59 -2.13 -42.15 -4.35
N THR A 60 -2.36 -42.24 -5.66
CA THR A 60 -1.77 -41.35 -6.66
C THR A 60 -2.39 -39.96 -6.56
N LEU A 61 -3.71 -39.88 -6.36
CA LEU A 61 -4.43 -38.62 -6.15
C LEU A 61 -3.90 -37.88 -4.92
N ILE A 62 -3.75 -38.55 -3.77
CA ILE A 62 -3.24 -37.92 -2.55
C ILE A 62 -1.81 -37.40 -2.77
N LEU A 63 -0.94 -38.19 -3.38
CA LEU A 63 0.45 -37.78 -3.63
C LEU A 63 0.55 -36.57 -4.57
N GLN A 64 -0.29 -36.50 -5.60
CA GLN A 64 -0.32 -35.35 -6.52
C GLN A 64 -0.81 -34.08 -5.82
N ILE A 65 -1.89 -34.16 -5.04
CA ILE A 65 -2.40 -33.01 -4.29
C ILE A 65 -1.36 -32.54 -3.27
N LEU A 66 -0.78 -33.46 -2.50
CA LEU A 66 0.26 -33.12 -1.52
C LEU A 66 1.47 -32.50 -2.21
N GLY A 67 1.90 -33.05 -3.34
CA GLY A 67 2.97 -32.50 -4.17
C GLY A 67 2.69 -31.06 -4.62
N LEU A 68 1.48 -30.77 -5.10
CA LEU A 68 1.06 -29.41 -5.46
C LEU A 68 1.13 -28.45 -4.27
N PHE A 69 0.61 -28.86 -3.11
CA PHE A 69 0.66 -28.03 -1.90
C PHE A 69 2.08 -27.80 -1.39
N VAL A 70 2.97 -28.78 -1.52
CA VAL A 70 4.40 -28.61 -1.19
C VAL A 70 5.05 -27.60 -2.13
N VAL A 71 4.82 -27.72 -3.45
CA VAL A 71 5.37 -26.77 -4.42
C VAL A 71 4.86 -25.35 -4.14
N TYR A 72 3.55 -25.17 -3.98
CA TYR A 72 2.96 -23.88 -3.62
C TYR A 72 3.52 -23.35 -2.30
N GLY A 73 3.58 -24.19 -1.27
CA GLY A 73 4.10 -23.84 0.06
C GLY A 73 5.55 -23.40 0.03
N LEU A 74 6.40 -24.02 -0.81
CA LEU A 74 7.78 -23.59 -0.99
C LEU A 74 7.86 -22.17 -1.59
N PHE A 75 7.11 -21.89 -2.66
CA PHE A 75 7.08 -20.55 -3.26
C PHE A 75 6.52 -19.50 -2.30
N SER A 76 5.45 -19.84 -1.57
CA SER A 76 4.87 -18.96 -0.57
C SER A 76 5.82 -18.66 0.59
N MET A 77 6.53 -19.68 1.08
CA MET A 77 7.58 -19.50 2.08
C MET A 77 8.67 -18.55 1.59
N TRP A 78 9.17 -18.75 0.35
CA TRP A 78 10.19 -17.89 -0.23
C TRP A 78 9.69 -16.46 -0.45
N HIS A 79 8.46 -16.27 -0.92
CA HIS A 79 7.89 -14.95 -1.10
C HIS A 79 7.78 -14.20 0.24
N VAL A 80 7.19 -14.82 1.26
CA VAL A 80 7.05 -14.19 2.59
C VAL A 80 8.41 -13.90 3.21
N TYR A 81 9.38 -14.82 3.07
CA TYR A 81 10.74 -14.60 3.52
C TYR A 81 11.37 -13.39 2.83
N LEU A 82 11.32 -13.32 1.49
CA LEU A 82 11.90 -12.23 0.71
C LEU A 82 11.23 -10.89 1.03
N SER A 83 9.89 -10.86 1.10
CA SER A 83 9.13 -9.65 1.40
C SER A 83 9.46 -9.12 2.80
N THR A 84 9.47 -10.00 3.80
CA THR A 84 9.82 -9.62 5.18
C THR A 84 11.26 -9.13 5.28
N ARG A 85 12.20 -9.86 4.67
CA ARG A 85 13.61 -9.50 4.63
C ARG A 85 13.80 -8.14 3.96
N ASN A 86 13.24 -7.95 2.77
CA ASN A 86 13.42 -6.74 1.97
C ASN A 86 12.79 -5.54 2.67
N SER A 87 11.61 -5.70 3.25
CA SER A 87 10.97 -4.68 4.08
C SER A 87 11.89 -4.20 5.21
N MET A 88 12.57 -5.12 5.90
CA MET A 88 13.50 -4.73 6.95
C MET A 88 14.77 -4.07 6.41
N GLN A 89 15.24 -4.50 5.24
CA GLN A 89 16.46 -3.98 4.63
C GLN A 89 16.30 -2.55 4.11
N TYR A 90 15.11 -2.12 3.69
CA TYR A 90 14.88 -0.75 3.18
C TYR A 90 15.10 0.36 4.21
N VAL A 91 15.08 0.03 5.51
CA VAL A 91 15.39 0.98 6.58
C VAL A 91 16.82 1.51 6.45
N ILE A 92 17.78 0.65 6.11
CA ILE A 92 19.20 1.03 5.99
C ILE A 92 19.44 2.11 4.92
N PRO A 93 19.03 1.93 3.65
CA PRO A 93 19.17 2.97 2.64
C PRO A 93 18.33 4.19 2.96
N ARG A 94 17.15 4.08 3.60
CA ARG A 94 16.41 5.26 4.06
C ARG A 94 17.23 6.11 5.04
N GLN A 95 17.84 5.45 6.03
CA GLN A 95 18.67 6.10 7.04
C GLN A 95 19.90 6.77 6.40
N LYS A 96 20.63 6.03 5.55
CA LYS A 96 21.87 6.51 4.93
C LYS A 96 21.66 7.58 3.87
N LEU A 97 20.67 7.42 3.00
CA LEU A 97 20.47 8.29 1.82
C LEU A 97 19.67 9.56 2.13
N PHE A 98 18.80 9.53 3.14
CA PHE A 98 17.90 10.65 3.41
C PHE A 98 18.03 11.19 4.82
N ILE A 99 17.88 10.35 5.86
CA ILE A 99 17.83 10.83 7.24
C ILE A 99 19.17 11.43 7.67
N LEU A 100 20.29 10.74 7.42
CA LEU A 100 21.61 11.22 7.81
C LEU A 100 21.99 12.55 7.11
N PRO A 101 21.83 12.72 5.78
CA PRO A 101 22.05 14.01 5.13
C PRO A 101 21.16 15.14 5.66
N VAL A 102 19.88 14.86 5.94
CA VAL A 102 18.97 15.86 6.52
C VAL A 102 19.44 16.25 7.92
N ALA A 103 19.79 15.29 8.77
CA ALA A 103 20.29 15.56 10.12
C ALA A 103 21.58 16.38 10.10
N LYS A 104 22.56 16.01 9.25
CA LYS A 104 23.79 16.79 9.04
C LYS A 104 23.47 18.20 8.57
N LYS A 105 22.54 18.33 7.61
CA LYS A 105 22.20 19.64 7.08
C LYS A 105 21.58 20.55 8.13
N VAL A 106 20.72 20.02 8.99
CA VAL A 106 20.11 20.76 10.10
C VAL A 106 21.15 21.25 11.09
N GLN A 107 22.17 20.44 11.40
CA GLN A 107 23.27 20.83 12.30
C GLN A 107 24.14 21.97 11.74
N GLU A 108 24.24 22.08 10.41
CA GLU A 108 24.99 23.16 9.74
C GLU A 108 24.21 24.47 9.61
N LEU A 109 22.88 24.48 9.86
CA LEU A 109 22.08 25.69 9.68
C LEU A 109 22.41 26.71 10.78
N THR A 110 22.53 27.98 10.39
CA THR A 110 22.59 29.08 11.35
C THR A 110 21.29 29.12 12.17
N TYR A 111 21.40 29.29 13.48
CA TYR A 111 20.26 29.30 14.39
C TYR A 111 19.18 30.32 13.97
N SER A 112 19.58 31.50 13.52
CA SER A 112 18.67 32.54 13.03
C SER A 112 17.84 32.10 11.83
N TYR A 113 18.40 31.30 10.92
CA TYR A 113 17.67 30.75 9.79
C TYR A 113 16.79 29.57 10.21
N TYR A 114 17.29 28.71 11.10
CA TYR A 114 16.56 27.54 11.60
C TYR A 114 15.22 27.92 12.26
N GLU A 115 15.18 29.00 13.03
CA GLU A 115 13.96 29.48 13.71
C GLU A 115 12.97 30.17 12.75
N THR A 116 13.34 30.39 11.48
CA THR A 116 12.41 30.98 10.52
C THR A 116 11.31 29.97 10.14
N LYS A 117 10.07 30.46 10.01
CA LYS A 117 8.91 29.69 9.53
C LYS A 117 9.20 28.87 8.25
N PRO A 118 9.79 29.43 7.17
CA PRO A 118 10.08 28.65 5.96
C PRO A 118 11.10 27.53 6.17
N ALA A 119 12.09 27.71 7.06
CA ALA A 119 13.02 26.64 7.39
C ALA A 119 12.33 25.50 8.15
N GLN A 120 11.49 25.83 9.13
CA GLN A 120 10.69 24.87 9.90
C GLN A 120 9.70 24.10 9.01
N GLU A 121 8.98 24.78 8.12
CA GLU A 121 8.06 24.14 7.17
C GLU A 121 8.79 23.15 6.24
N LYS A 122 9.97 23.53 5.74
CA LYS A 122 10.77 22.65 4.87
C LYS A 122 11.30 21.43 5.63
N LEU A 123 11.73 21.63 6.87
CA LEU A 123 12.18 20.54 7.74
C LEU A 123 11.03 19.59 8.10
N GLU A 124 9.87 20.13 8.49
CA GLU A 124 8.71 19.33 8.83
C GLU A 124 8.22 18.49 7.64
N ASN A 125 8.18 19.08 6.44
CA ASN A 125 7.85 18.33 5.22
C ASN A 125 8.88 17.22 4.93
N GLY A 126 10.18 17.51 5.12
CA GLY A 126 11.25 16.52 4.97
C GLY A 126 11.12 15.37 5.99
N ILE A 127 10.85 15.67 7.25
CA ILE A 127 10.64 14.67 8.30
C ILE A 127 9.41 13.84 7.98
N ARG A 128 8.27 14.45 7.61
CA ARG A 128 7.05 13.74 7.23
C ARG A 128 7.30 12.74 6.10
N ALA A 129 8.11 13.10 5.10
CA ALA A 129 8.47 12.20 4.00
C ALA A 129 9.38 11.03 4.41
N LEU A 130 10.00 11.08 5.59
CA LEU A 130 10.97 10.09 6.07
C LEU A 130 10.52 9.33 7.32
N ASN A 131 9.46 9.76 8.00
CA ASN A 131 9.07 9.30 9.33
C ASN A 131 8.22 8.01 9.33
N SER A 132 8.17 7.27 8.22
CA SER A 132 7.43 6.01 8.13
C SER A 132 8.26 4.94 7.43
N ASN A 133 8.06 3.68 7.84
CA ASN A 133 8.67 2.51 7.22
C ASN A 133 7.82 2.02 6.02
N MET A 134 6.52 2.28 6.04
CA MET A 134 5.59 1.84 5.01
C MET A 134 5.27 2.94 3.98
N GLU A 135 5.56 4.20 4.33
CA GLU A 135 5.20 5.37 3.52
C GLU A 135 6.44 6.23 3.21
N GLY A 136 6.22 7.30 2.44
CA GLY A 136 7.28 8.25 2.10
C GLY A 136 8.40 7.62 1.28
N ALA A 137 9.66 7.90 1.64
CA ALA A 137 10.81 7.42 0.88
C ALA A 137 10.96 5.89 0.88
N GLU A 138 10.65 5.21 1.99
CA GLU A 138 10.70 3.74 2.07
C GLU A 138 9.52 3.12 1.31
N GLY A 139 8.34 3.73 1.41
CA GLY A 139 7.14 3.33 0.68
C GLY A 139 7.33 3.28 -0.84
N VAL A 140 8.21 4.10 -1.41
CA VAL A 140 8.55 4.02 -2.84
C VAL A 140 9.13 2.65 -3.20
N TYR A 141 10.00 2.07 -2.37
CA TYR A 141 10.62 0.77 -2.64
C TYR A 141 9.62 -0.38 -2.52
N HIS A 142 8.79 -0.36 -1.48
CA HIS A 142 7.69 -1.31 -1.29
C HIS A 142 6.72 -1.30 -2.48
N ASN A 143 6.23 -0.11 -2.84
CA ASN A 143 5.27 0.04 -3.93
C ASN A 143 5.88 -0.28 -5.30
N THR A 144 7.20 -0.17 -5.45
CA THR A 144 7.89 -0.58 -6.70
C THR A 144 7.71 -2.07 -6.94
N ILE A 145 7.86 -2.91 -5.91
CA ILE A 145 7.65 -4.36 -6.04
C ILE A 145 6.20 -4.63 -6.37
N VAL A 146 5.26 -4.06 -5.62
CA VAL A 146 3.81 -4.27 -5.83
C VAL A 146 3.41 -3.94 -7.27
N VAL A 147 3.82 -2.76 -7.78
CA VAL A 147 3.47 -2.32 -9.13
C VAL A 147 4.14 -3.19 -10.19
N LEU A 148 5.42 -3.50 -10.06
CA LEU A 148 6.12 -4.32 -11.05
C LEU A 148 5.60 -5.77 -11.07
N SER A 149 5.37 -6.38 -9.90
CA SER A 149 4.75 -7.70 -9.79
C SER A 149 3.35 -7.72 -10.38
N ALA A 150 2.54 -6.68 -10.15
CA ALA A 150 1.21 -6.58 -10.73
C ALA A 150 1.26 -6.46 -12.27
N ILE A 151 2.16 -5.64 -12.82
CA ILE A 151 2.33 -5.50 -14.27
C ILE A 151 2.77 -6.83 -14.90
N LEU A 152 3.76 -7.51 -14.30
CA LEU A 152 4.25 -8.79 -14.80
C LEU A 152 3.19 -9.89 -14.70
N SER A 153 2.44 -9.93 -13.60
CA SER A 153 1.31 -10.85 -13.43
C SER A 153 0.23 -10.60 -14.47
N LEU A 154 -0.10 -9.32 -14.74
CA LEU A 154 -1.07 -8.96 -15.76
C LEU A 154 -0.63 -9.39 -17.16
N ILE A 155 0.65 -9.20 -17.50
CA ILE A 155 1.22 -9.69 -18.78
C ILE A 155 1.12 -11.22 -18.85
N LEU A 156 1.52 -11.91 -17.79
CA LEU A 156 1.48 -13.38 -17.72
C LEU A 156 0.06 -13.91 -17.89
N TYR A 157 -0.92 -13.35 -17.17
CA TYR A 157 -2.32 -13.72 -17.30
C TYR A 157 -2.89 -13.38 -18.68
N ALA A 158 -2.53 -12.22 -19.26
CA ALA A 158 -2.97 -11.86 -20.60
C ALA A 158 -2.46 -12.87 -21.65
N ILE A 159 -1.18 -13.29 -21.56
CA ILE A 159 -0.62 -14.32 -22.44
C ILE A 159 -1.39 -15.63 -22.28
N PHE A 160 -1.62 -16.08 -21.04
CA PHE A 160 -2.34 -17.34 -20.78
C PHE A 160 -3.79 -17.31 -21.29
N ILE A 161 -4.54 -16.24 -21.00
CA ILE A 161 -5.93 -16.08 -21.45
C ILE A 161 -6.02 -15.94 -22.98
N SER A 162 -5.04 -15.30 -23.62
CA SER A 162 -5.01 -15.17 -25.09
C SER A 162 -4.95 -16.51 -25.81
N GLN A 163 -4.42 -17.55 -25.16
CA GLN A 163 -4.39 -18.92 -25.69
C GLN A 163 -5.77 -19.60 -25.61
N ILE A 164 -6.60 -19.22 -24.64
CA ILE A 164 -7.97 -19.75 -24.47
C ILE A 164 -8.90 -19.10 -25.50
N GLY A 165 -8.83 -17.77 -25.63
CA GLY A 165 -9.64 -17.05 -26.61
C GLY A 165 -9.46 -15.54 -26.55
N LEU A 166 -9.18 -14.92 -27.70
CA LEU A 166 -9.05 -13.47 -27.82
C LEU A 166 -10.33 -12.69 -27.41
N PRO A 167 -11.57 -13.16 -27.68
CA PRO A 167 -12.78 -12.47 -27.22
C PRO A 167 -12.89 -12.40 -25.69
N ILE A 168 -12.47 -13.44 -24.98
CA ILE A 168 -12.50 -13.49 -23.50
C ILE A 168 -11.55 -12.44 -22.93
N LEU A 169 -10.33 -12.35 -23.48
CA LEU A 169 -9.35 -11.33 -23.08
C LEU A 169 -9.93 -9.91 -23.24
N LEU A 170 -10.57 -9.62 -24.39
CA LEU A 170 -11.16 -8.31 -24.65
C LEU A 170 -12.33 -8.01 -23.70
N ALA A 171 -13.19 -8.99 -23.42
CA ALA A 171 -14.28 -8.84 -22.46
C ALA A 171 -13.78 -8.54 -21.04
N LEU A 172 -12.74 -9.26 -20.58
CA LEU A 172 -12.12 -9.04 -19.27
C LEU A 172 -11.45 -7.66 -19.16
N LEU A 173 -10.75 -7.21 -20.21
CA LEU A 173 -10.17 -5.87 -20.25
C LEU A 173 -11.25 -4.79 -20.21
N PHE A 174 -12.36 -4.98 -20.92
CA PHE A 174 -13.49 -4.05 -20.90
C PHE A 174 -14.14 -3.96 -19.52
N ILE A 175 -14.39 -5.10 -18.86
CA ILE A 175 -14.91 -5.11 -17.48
C ILE A 175 -13.93 -4.43 -16.52
N SER A 176 -12.63 -4.70 -16.65
CA SER A 176 -11.59 -4.07 -15.82
C SER A 176 -11.55 -2.56 -16.01
N PHE A 177 -11.73 -2.08 -17.24
CA PHE A 177 -11.82 -0.66 -17.55
C PHE A 177 -13.06 -0.01 -16.92
N LEU A 178 -14.24 -0.63 -17.05
CA LEU A 178 -15.46 -0.14 -16.40
C LEU A 178 -15.32 -0.10 -14.88
N HIS A 179 -14.70 -1.14 -14.32
CA HIS A 179 -14.41 -1.22 -12.90
C HIS A 179 -13.52 -0.05 -12.43
N TYR A 180 -12.44 0.21 -13.16
CA TYR A 180 -11.53 1.32 -12.88
C TYR A 180 -12.23 2.69 -12.91
N GLU A 181 -13.02 2.97 -13.94
CA GLU A 181 -13.77 4.24 -14.09
C GLU A 181 -14.73 4.50 -12.94
N ILE A 182 -15.45 3.45 -12.51
CA ILE A 182 -16.38 3.54 -11.37
C ILE A 182 -15.60 3.74 -10.07
N TYR A 183 -14.53 2.96 -9.88
CA TYR A 183 -13.65 3.08 -8.72
C TYR A 183 -13.08 4.49 -8.60
N GLU A 184 -12.55 5.06 -9.68
CA GLU A 184 -11.94 6.39 -9.68
C GLU A 184 -12.97 7.47 -9.29
N LYS A 185 -14.18 7.43 -9.85
CA LYS A 185 -15.25 8.39 -9.53
C LYS A 185 -15.67 8.28 -8.06
N CYS A 186 -15.91 7.07 -7.57
CA CYS A 186 -16.27 6.84 -6.17
C CYS A 186 -15.14 7.25 -5.21
N TYR A 187 -13.89 6.95 -5.57
CA TYR A 187 -12.71 7.28 -4.77
C TYR A 187 -12.45 8.79 -4.73
N ALA A 188 -12.66 9.51 -5.84
CA ALA A 188 -12.58 10.96 -5.87
C ALA A 188 -13.63 11.62 -4.97
N LEU A 189 -14.86 11.09 -4.93
CA LEU A 189 -15.91 11.56 -4.01
C LEU A 189 -15.57 11.25 -2.55
N TYR A 190 -15.02 10.06 -2.28
CA TYR A 190 -14.50 9.70 -0.96
C TYR A 190 -13.42 10.68 -0.49
N LEU A 191 -12.43 10.97 -1.34
CA LEU A 191 -11.33 11.89 -1.02
C LEU A 191 -11.84 13.29 -0.69
N LYS A 192 -12.76 13.85 -1.50
CA LYS A 192 -13.37 15.16 -1.21
C LYS A 192 -14.02 15.20 0.18
N LYS A 193 -14.67 14.10 0.59
CA LYS A 193 -15.30 14.00 1.92
C LYS A 193 -14.29 13.75 3.03
N ASP A 194 -13.18 13.09 2.74
CA ASP A 194 -12.10 12.87 3.69
C ASP A 194 -11.31 14.16 3.98
N GLU A 195 -11.13 15.01 2.97
CA GLU A 195 -10.53 16.34 3.12
C GLU A 195 -11.31 17.24 4.10
N GLU A 196 -12.64 17.11 4.16
CA GLU A 196 -13.49 17.81 5.14
C GLU A 196 -13.11 17.48 6.60
N LYS A 197 -12.36 16.40 6.86
CA LYS A 197 -11.87 16.01 8.19
C LYS A 197 -10.56 16.67 8.59
N ALA A 198 -9.83 17.30 7.66
CA ALA A 198 -8.48 17.81 7.89
C ALA A 198 -8.40 18.80 9.08
N GLU A 199 -9.41 19.67 9.21
CA GLU A 199 -9.51 20.61 10.34
C GLU A 199 -9.70 19.86 11.66
N ASN A 200 -10.63 18.91 11.71
CA ASN A 200 -10.92 18.11 12.90
C ASN A 200 -9.72 17.23 13.33
N TYR A 201 -8.96 16.68 12.37
CA TYR A 201 -7.71 15.98 12.67
C TYR A 201 -6.66 16.91 13.27
N SER A 202 -6.57 18.15 12.79
CA SER A 202 -5.68 19.16 13.35
C SER A 202 -6.09 19.55 14.77
N LYS A 203 -7.39 19.73 15.05
CA LYS A 203 -7.92 19.93 16.41
C LYS A 203 -7.60 18.73 17.32
N SER A 204 -7.81 17.51 16.83
CA SER A 204 -7.50 16.29 17.59
C SER A 204 -6.01 16.18 17.97
N ARG A 205 -5.11 16.44 17.01
CA ARG A 205 -3.65 16.52 17.29
C ARG A 205 -3.31 17.60 18.31
N TYR A 206 -3.93 18.76 18.21
CA TYR A 206 -3.74 19.83 19.17
C TYR A 206 -4.16 19.41 20.59
N PHE A 207 -5.36 18.85 20.75
CA PHE A 207 -5.84 18.37 22.05
C PHE A 207 -4.97 17.25 22.63
N ASN A 208 -4.50 16.31 21.79
CA ASN A 208 -3.53 15.30 22.21
C ASN A 208 -2.21 15.93 22.67
N SER A 209 -1.72 16.94 21.96
CA SER A 209 -0.50 17.66 22.34
C SER A 209 -0.63 18.44 23.65
N LEU A 210 -1.84 18.95 23.96
CA LEU A 210 -2.15 19.60 25.23
C LEU A 210 -2.13 18.61 26.39
N SER A 211 -2.69 17.42 26.16
CA SER A 211 -2.82 16.37 27.19
C SER A 211 -1.49 15.68 27.53
N GLN A 212 -0.56 15.59 26.57
CA GLN A 212 0.71 14.87 26.74
C GLN A 212 1.86 15.72 27.28
N LYS A 213 1.79 17.06 27.19
CA LYS A 213 2.89 17.95 27.61
C LYS A 213 2.77 18.34 29.08
N SER A 214 3.68 17.82 29.93
CA SER A 214 3.78 18.16 31.36
C SER A 214 3.80 19.67 31.63
N ALA A 215 4.49 20.45 30.79
CA ALA A 215 4.56 21.91 30.87
C ALA A 215 3.18 22.60 30.77
N LYS A 216 2.26 22.05 29.97
CA LYS A 216 0.89 22.59 29.80
C LYS A 216 -0.11 22.03 30.81
N GLY A 217 0.23 20.92 31.47
CA GLY A 217 -0.60 20.31 32.52
C GLY A 217 -0.66 21.10 33.82
N LYS A 218 0.24 22.08 34.03
CA LYS A 218 0.15 23.02 35.16
C LYS A 218 -1.07 23.92 35.01
N ASP A 219 -1.20 24.59 33.87
CA ASP A 219 -2.28 25.55 33.61
C ASP A 219 -3.65 24.85 33.59
N ILE A 220 -3.72 23.66 32.98
CA ILE A 220 -4.96 22.87 32.94
C ILE A 220 -5.47 22.55 34.36
N ARG A 221 -4.57 22.19 35.29
CA ARG A 221 -4.94 21.91 36.69
C ARG A 221 -5.26 23.19 37.47
N LEU A 222 -4.50 24.25 37.24
CA LEU A 222 -4.69 25.54 37.91
C LEU A 222 -6.05 26.17 37.57
N TYR A 223 -6.45 26.10 36.30
CA TYR A 223 -7.72 26.65 35.80
C TYR A 223 -8.86 25.62 35.73
N GLN A 224 -8.65 24.40 36.22
CA GLN A 224 -9.66 23.31 36.21
C GLN A 224 -10.28 23.07 34.82
N MET A 225 -9.47 23.10 33.75
CA MET A 225 -9.95 23.02 32.37
C MET A 225 -10.20 21.58 31.87
N GLN A 226 -10.11 20.56 32.73
CA GLN A 226 -10.17 19.15 32.34
C GLN A 226 -11.50 18.80 31.67
N ASP A 227 -12.62 19.22 32.26
CA ASP A 227 -13.95 18.90 31.74
C ASP A 227 -14.24 19.63 30.43
N LEU A 228 -13.78 20.88 30.30
CA LEU A 228 -13.89 21.65 29.07
C LEU A 228 -13.10 20.99 27.92
N LEU A 229 -11.85 20.56 28.20
CA LEU A 229 -11.02 19.86 27.23
C LEU A 229 -11.65 18.54 26.82
N LYS A 230 -12.15 17.75 27.77
CA LYS A 230 -12.82 16.48 27.51
C LYS A 230 -14.07 16.68 26.66
N ALA A 231 -14.91 17.67 26.97
CA ALA A 231 -16.09 18.01 26.19
C ALA A 231 -15.74 18.40 24.75
N LYS A 232 -14.73 19.25 24.56
CA LYS A 232 -14.27 19.68 23.23
C LYS A 232 -13.63 18.55 22.42
N MET A 233 -12.92 17.64 23.07
CA MET A 233 -12.39 16.43 22.43
C MET A 233 -13.52 15.51 21.98
N GLN A 234 -14.53 15.31 22.83
CA GLN A 234 -15.68 14.46 22.53
C GLN A 234 -16.52 15.05 21.37
N GLU A 235 -16.84 16.34 21.42
CA GLU A 235 -17.52 17.06 20.32
C GLU A 235 -16.79 16.89 18.99
N ASN A 236 -15.47 17.11 18.97
CA ASN A 236 -14.67 16.96 17.75
C ASN A 236 -14.62 15.50 17.27
N ASN A 237 -14.62 14.54 18.19
CA ASN A 237 -14.65 13.11 17.87
C ASN A 237 -15.99 12.69 17.27
N ASP A 238 -17.11 13.16 17.81
CA ASP A 238 -18.45 12.86 17.29
C ASP A 238 -18.61 13.38 15.85
N ILE A 239 -18.11 14.60 15.58
CA ILE A 239 -18.07 15.15 14.22
C ILE A 239 -17.17 14.30 13.30
N LEU A 240 -16.01 13.84 13.77
CA LEU A 240 -15.12 12.96 13.00
C LEU A 240 -15.80 11.63 12.65
N VAL A 241 -16.53 11.04 13.59
CA VAL A 241 -17.29 9.80 13.38
C VAL A 241 -18.35 10.02 12.31
N GLN A 242 -19.16 11.08 12.43
CA GLN A 242 -20.19 11.40 11.43
C GLN A 242 -19.60 11.62 10.03
N LYS A 243 -18.54 12.42 9.91
CA LYS A 243 -17.84 12.64 8.62
C LYS A 243 -17.24 11.33 8.08
N THR A 244 -16.79 10.44 8.96
CA THR A 244 -16.25 9.14 8.56
C THR A 244 -17.33 8.20 8.03
N ILE A 245 -18.51 8.18 8.65
CA ILE A 245 -19.68 7.44 8.17
C ILE A 245 -20.14 8.00 6.81
N ALA A 246 -20.19 9.33 6.67
CA ALA A 246 -20.56 9.96 5.41
C ALA A 246 -19.58 9.60 4.27
N ALA A 247 -18.28 9.60 4.55
CA ALA A 247 -17.25 9.20 3.60
C ALA A 247 -17.30 7.68 3.30
N SER A 248 -17.52 6.83 4.30
CA SER A 248 -17.51 5.36 4.13
C SER A 248 -18.62 4.86 3.22
N LYS A 249 -19.72 5.62 3.04
CA LYS A 249 -20.76 5.34 2.04
C LYS A 249 -20.19 5.09 0.65
N TYR A 250 -19.21 5.89 0.21
CA TYR A 250 -18.59 5.75 -1.11
C TYR A 250 -17.71 4.50 -1.22
N LYS A 251 -17.08 4.06 -0.12
CA LYS A 251 -16.42 2.75 -0.07
C LYS A 251 -17.42 1.60 -0.19
N GLY A 252 -18.60 1.76 0.40
CA GLY A 252 -19.69 0.81 0.25
C GLY A 252 -20.19 0.70 -1.20
N TRP A 253 -20.22 1.81 -1.93
CA TRP A 253 -20.56 1.80 -3.36
C TRP A 253 -19.53 1.06 -4.21
N ILE A 254 -18.23 1.28 -3.93
CA ILE A 254 -17.15 0.51 -4.56
C ILE A 254 -17.37 -1.00 -4.32
N ALA A 255 -17.55 -1.40 -3.06
CA ALA A 255 -17.75 -2.82 -2.74
C ALA A 255 -18.95 -3.46 -3.46
N GLN A 256 -20.06 -2.73 -3.63
CA GLN A 256 -21.22 -3.22 -4.39
C GLN A 256 -20.91 -3.38 -5.88
N THR A 257 -20.17 -2.43 -6.46
CA THR A 257 -19.79 -2.50 -7.87
C THR A 257 -18.83 -3.65 -8.13
N ASP A 258 -17.92 -3.95 -7.20
CA ASP A 258 -17.01 -5.10 -7.27
C ASP A 258 -17.80 -6.42 -7.33
N VAL A 259 -18.85 -6.55 -6.52
CA VAL A 259 -19.71 -7.75 -6.49
C VAL A 259 -20.50 -7.90 -7.79
N ILE A 260 -21.12 -6.82 -8.28
CA ILE A 260 -21.94 -6.86 -9.51
C ILE A 260 -21.07 -7.16 -10.73
N LEU A 261 -19.95 -6.45 -10.88
CA LEU A 261 -19.02 -6.68 -12.00
C LEU A 261 -18.34 -8.04 -11.90
N GLY A 262 -18.05 -8.52 -10.68
CA GLY A 262 -17.56 -9.87 -10.43
C GLY A 262 -18.56 -10.93 -10.91
N PHE A 263 -19.84 -10.77 -10.60
CA PHE A 263 -20.89 -11.68 -11.06
C PHE A 263 -21.01 -11.69 -12.60
N ILE A 264 -20.98 -10.52 -13.25
CA ILE A 264 -21.00 -10.42 -14.72
C ILE A 264 -19.77 -11.09 -15.33
N ARG A 265 -18.59 -10.84 -14.76
CA ARG A 265 -17.32 -11.44 -15.21
C ARG A 265 -17.40 -12.95 -15.14
N ASP A 266 -17.82 -13.49 -14.01
CA ASP A 266 -17.88 -14.94 -13.80
C ASP A 266 -18.89 -15.56 -14.78
N GLY A 267 -20.06 -14.93 -14.98
CA GLY A 267 -21.03 -15.37 -16.01
C GLY A 267 -20.42 -15.48 -17.41
N ILE A 268 -19.71 -14.43 -17.88
CA ILE A 268 -19.06 -14.46 -19.21
C ILE A 268 -17.97 -15.53 -19.31
N THR A 269 -17.29 -15.81 -18.19
CA THR A 269 -16.15 -16.75 -18.19
C THR A 269 -16.60 -18.20 -18.11
N TYR A 270 -17.79 -18.48 -17.55
CA TYR A 270 -18.32 -19.83 -17.38
C TYR A 270 -19.39 -20.24 -18.42
N ASP A 271 -20.00 -19.28 -19.13
CA ASP A 271 -21.00 -19.57 -20.20
C ASP A 271 -20.37 -20.03 -21.55
N ILE A 272 -19.03 -20.15 -21.64
CA ILE A 272 -18.28 -20.59 -22.84
C ILE A 272 -17.39 -21.77 -22.46
#